data_AF-A0A2W6S493-F1
#
_entry.id   AF-A0A2W6S493-F1
#
_cell.length_a   1.000
_cell.length_b   1.000
_cell.length_c   1.000
_cell.angle_alpha   90.00
_cell.angle_beta   90.00
_cell.angle_gamma   90.00
#
_symmetry.space_group_name_H-M   'P 1'
#
loop_
_entity.id
_entity.type
_entity.pdbx_description
1 polymer ?
#
loop_
_entity_poly.entity_id
_entity_poly.type
_entity_poly.pdbx_seq_one_letter_code
_entity_poly.pdbx_strand_id
1 'polypeptide(L)'
;EKESLKKNVKEAINDTKFTVQLEDLDSNDAPFTITQPEFMRRMKDMQATGGGGMFGMGGFPEMYNLVVNSNSEFANQILNTESTEEKTGLIKYALDLAKLSQNLLKGKDLTDFIQRSYQNLNNK
;
A
#
# COMPACT_ATOMS: atom_id res chain seq x y z
N GLU A 1 -19.13 6.13 -5.25
CA GLU A 1 -18.38 4.89 -4.93
C GLU A 1 -16.91 5.15 -4.63
N LYS A 2 -16.16 5.80 -5.52
CA LYS A 2 -14.74 6.14 -5.33
C LYS A 2 -14.40 6.82 -3.99
N GLU A 3 -15.14 7.85 -3.59
CA GLU A 3 -14.92 8.51 -2.28
C GLU A 3 -15.10 7.54 -1.09
N SER A 4 -16.07 6.64 -1.16
CA SER A 4 -16.29 5.60 -0.12
C SER A 4 -15.14 4.60 -0.10
N LEU A 5 -14.70 4.12 -1.26
CA LEU A 5 -13.53 3.24 -1.37
C LEU A 5 -12.28 3.89 -0.77
N LYS A 6 -12.00 5.15 -1.13
CA LYS A 6 -10.86 5.90 -0.60
C LYS A 6 -10.93 6.03 0.92
N LYS A 7 -12.11 6.32 1.47
CA LYS A 7 -12.34 6.40 2.91
C LYS A 7 -12.08 5.06 3.60
N ASN A 8 -12.70 3.98 3.12
CA ASN A 8 -12.52 2.63 3.66
C ASN A 8 -11.03 2.22 3.68
N VAL A 9 -10.30 2.49 2.60
CA VAL A 9 -8.87 2.19 2.50
C VAL A 9 -8.06 3.01 3.49
N LYS A 10 -8.30 4.32 3.61
CA LYS A 10 -7.61 5.18 4.58
C LYS A 10 -7.84 4.73 6.02
N GLU A 11 -9.07 4.43 6.38
CA GLU A 11 -9.45 3.99 7.74
C GLU A 11 -8.84 2.63 8.08
N ALA A 12 -8.84 1.68 7.14
CA ALA A 12 -8.29 0.34 7.35
C ALA A 12 -6.75 0.34 7.49
N ILE A 13 -6.07 1.21 6.75
CA ILE A 13 -4.60 1.30 6.77
C ILE A 13 -4.12 2.05 8.00
N ASN A 14 -4.72 3.20 8.31
CA ASN A 14 -4.37 4.06 9.44
C ASN A 14 -2.85 4.29 9.62
N ASP A 15 -2.13 4.46 8.51
CA ASP A 15 -0.68 4.68 8.47
C ASP A 15 -0.39 5.93 7.64
N THR A 16 0.18 6.93 8.29
CA THR A 16 0.48 8.24 7.71
C THR A 16 1.60 8.20 6.68
N LYS A 17 2.36 7.10 6.59
CA LYS A 17 3.34 6.86 5.54
C LYS A 17 2.69 6.68 4.16
N PHE A 18 1.43 6.28 4.10
CA PHE A 18 0.74 5.98 2.83
C PHE A 18 -0.24 7.10 2.43
N THR A 19 0.02 7.70 1.28
CA THR A 19 -0.94 8.59 0.61
C THR A 19 -1.80 7.78 -0.35
N VAL A 20 -3.09 7.64 -0.05
CA VAL A 20 -4.03 6.88 -0.88
C VAL A 20 -4.50 7.69 -2.09
N GLN A 21 -4.25 7.15 -3.28
CA GLN A 21 -4.66 7.69 -4.58
C GLN A 21 -5.54 6.65 -5.29
N LEU A 22 -6.60 7.10 -5.96
CA LEU A 22 -7.46 6.23 -6.75
C LEU A 22 -7.15 6.48 -8.21
N GLU A 23 -6.92 5.41 -8.96
CA GLU A 23 -6.67 5.46 -10.40
C GLU A 23 -7.61 4.49 -11.12
N ASP A 24 -7.94 4.85 -12.35
CA ASP A 24 -8.74 4.02 -13.25
C ASP A 24 -7.79 3.26 -14.16
N LEU A 25 -7.28 2.13 -13.67
CA LEU A 25 -6.38 1.26 -14.41
C LEU A 25 -7.17 0.17 -15.16
N ASP A 26 -6.46 -0.70 -15.88
CA ASP A 26 -7.08 -1.89 -16.50
C ASP A 26 -7.62 -2.82 -15.40
N SER A 27 -8.72 -3.52 -15.64
CA SER A 27 -9.30 -4.43 -14.65
C SER A 27 -8.37 -5.59 -14.26
N ASN A 28 -7.43 -5.94 -15.13
CA ASN A 28 -6.43 -6.99 -14.90
C ASN A 28 -5.19 -6.48 -14.16
N ASP A 29 -5.02 -5.17 -14.01
CA ASP A 29 -3.92 -4.60 -13.25
C ASP A 29 -4.07 -4.87 -11.76
N ALA A 30 -2.93 -4.91 -11.05
CA ALA A 30 -2.90 -5.15 -9.62
C ALA A 30 -3.84 -4.18 -8.89
N PRO A 31 -4.67 -4.68 -7.95
CA PRO A 31 -5.65 -3.83 -7.27
C PRO A 31 -4.97 -2.73 -6.48
N PHE A 32 -3.83 -3.02 -5.84
CA PHE A 32 -3.06 -2.12 -5.01
C PHE A 32 -1.61 -2.08 -5.51
N THR A 33 -1.09 -0.88 -5.74
CA THR A 33 0.31 -0.66 -6.15
C THR A 33 0.94 0.41 -5.27
N ILE A 34 2.17 0.18 -4.79
CA ILE A 34 2.93 1.16 -4.04
C ILE A 34 3.98 1.80 -4.94
N THR A 35 4.03 3.13 -4.96
CA THR A 35 5.08 3.90 -5.62
C THR A 35 5.75 4.88 -4.65
N GLN A 36 6.98 5.27 -4.95
CA GLN A 36 7.66 6.33 -4.19
C GLN A 36 7.31 7.70 -4.79
N PRO A 37 7.11 8.74 -3.96
CA PRO A 37 6.92 10.09 -4.47
C PRO A 37 8.11 10.51 -5.35
N GLU A 38 7.81 10.98 -6.55
CA GLU A 38 8.81 11.46 -7.53
C GLU A 38 9.77 12.51 -6.97
N PHE A 39 9.30 13.33 -6.03
CA PHE A 39 10.11 14.30 -5.30
C PHE A 39 11.20 13.63 -4.45
N MET A 40 10.84 12.57 -3.72
CA MET A 40 11.77 11.82 -2.88
C MET A 40 12.81 11.08 -3.71
N ARG A 41 12.39 10.50 -4.85
CA ARG A 41 13.32 9.87 -5.81
C ARG A 41 14.34 10.88 -6.32
N ARG A 42 13.88 12.04 -6.82
CA ARG A 42 14.76 13.11 -7.31
C ARG A 42 15.67 13.68 -6.23
N MET A 43 15.16 13.85 -5.01
CA MET A 43 15.96 14.35 -3.90
C MET A 43 17.02 13.34 -3.47
N LYS A 44 16.70 12.05 -3.45
CA LYS A 44 17.64 10.96 -3.17
C LYS A 44 18.73 10.88 -4.25
N ASP A 45 18.36 11.03 -5.52
CA ASP A 45 19.31 11.08 -6.63
C ASP A 45 20.23 12.32 -6.50
N MET A 46 19.67 13.50 -6.22
CA MET A 46 20.45 14.73 -5.97
C MET A 46 21.37 14.61 -4.76
N GLN A 47 20.94 13.97 -3.66
CA GLN A 47 21.80 13.72 -2.50
C GLN A 47 22.95 12.76 -2.82
N ALA A 48 22.71 11.74 -3.65
CA ALA A 48 23.73 10.77 -4.05
C ALA A 48 24.81 11.38 -4.96
N THR A 49 24.45 12.33 -5.83
CA THR A 49 25.38 12.98 -6.77
C THR A 49 25.98 14.31 -6.29
N GLY A 50 25.37 14.95 -5.28
CA GLY A 50 25.60 16.36 -4.94
C GLY A 50 26.72 16.69 -3.96
N GLY A 51 27.58 15.75 -3.56
CA GLY A 51 28.67 16.01 -2.61
C GLY A 51 28.15 16.36 -1.21
N GLY A 52 28.11 15.35 -0.32
CA GLY A 52 27.46 15.43 0.98
C GLY A 52 27.70 16.72 1.79
N GLY A 53 26.63 17.29 2.31
CA GLY A 53 26.70 18.44 3.19
C GLY A 53 25.44 18.58 4.05
N MET A 54 25.49 18.04 5.26
CA MET A 54 24.75 18.50 6.45
C MET A 54 23.21 18.39 6.50
N PHE A 55 22.49 18.09 5.42
CA PHE A 55 21.01 18.01 5.42
C PHE A 55 20.44 16.57 5.44
N GLY A 56 21.30 15.54 5.52
CA GLY A 56 20.93 14.12 5.36
C GLY A 56 21.03 13.24 6.61
N MET A 57 21.30 13.81 7.79
CA MET A 57 21.49 13.04 9.04
C MET A 57 20.19 12.71 9.80
N GLY A 58 19.04 13.23 9.36
CA GLY A 58 17.72 12.77 9.80
C GLY A 58 17.05 12.10 8.62
N GLY A 59 17.08 10.76 8.56
CA GLY A 59 16.51 9.99 7.46
C GLY A 59 15.14 10.50 7.08
N PHE A 60 14.94 10.84 5.80
CA PHE A 60 13.65 11.33 5.34
C PHE A 60 12.55 10.35 5.75
N PRO A 61 11.41 10.85 6.26
CA PRO A 61 10.31 9.99 6.61
C PRO A 61 9.89 9.18 5.39
N GLU A 62 9.81 7.87 5.56
CA GLU A 62 9.37 6.95 4.50
C GLU A 62 7.93 7.30 4.12
N MET A 63 7.75 7.81 2.91
CA MET A 63 6.46 8.18 2.37
C MET A 63 6.23 7.40 1.07
N TYR A 64 5.03 6.87 0.91
CA TYR A 64 4.63 6.02 -0.18
C TYR A 64 3.29 6.48 -0.73
N ASN A 65 3.11 6.40 -2.05
CA ASN A 65 1.80 6.52 -2.67
C ASN A 65 1.22 5.12 -2.80
N LEU A 66 0.04 4.90 -2.20
CA LEU A 66 -0.75 3.71 -2.47
C LEU A 66 -1.77 4.05 -3.56
N VAL A 67 -1.54 3.50 -4.74
CA VAL A 67 -2.46 3.56 -5.87
C VAL A 67 -3.44 2.40 -5.74
N VAL A 68 -4.73 2.71 -5.69
CA VAL A 68 -5.83 1.74 -5.64
C VAL A 68 -6.57 1.79 -6.98
N ASN A 69 -6.58 0.65 -7.67
CA ASN A 69 -7.28 0.47 -8.93
C ASN A 69 -8.79 0.39 -8.68
N SER A 70 -9.49 1.46 -9.02
CA SER A 70 -10.93 1.57 -8.78
C SER A 70 -11.80 0.73 -9.73
N ASN A 71 -11.21 0.25 -10.83
CA ASN A 71 -11.86 -0.63 -11.83
C ASN A 71 -11.65 -2.13 -11.55
N SER A 72 -10.88 -2.49 -10.52
CA SER A 72 -10.61 -3.90 -10.19
C SER A 72 -11.83 -4.58 -9.54
N GLU A 73 -11.99 -5.89 -9.75
CA GLU A 73 -13.01 -6.69 -9.04
C GLU A 73 -12.88 -6.59 -7.52
N PHE A 74 -11.65 -6.44 -7.04
CA PHE A 74 -11.35 -6.23 -5.61
C PHE A 74 -11.91 -4.92 -5.06
N ALA A 75 -11.93 -3.84 -5.85
CA ALA A 75 -12.55 -2.59 -5.43
C ALA A 75 -14.06 -2.76 -5.21
N ASN A 76 -14.72 -3.49 -6.11
CA ASN A 76 -16.14 -3.86 -5.96
C ASN A 76 -16.35 -4.77 -4.75
N GLN A 77 -15.46 -5.73 -4.51
CA GLN A 77 -15.51 -6.58 -3.33
C GLN A 77 -15.46 -5.75 -2.03
N ILE A 78 -14.54 -4.79 -1.91
CA ILE A 78 -14.43 -3.90 -0.74
C ILE A 78 -15.72 -3.08 -0.54
N LEU A 79 -16.32 -2.60 -1.62
CA LEU A 79 -17.55 -1.80 -1.56
C LEU A 79 -18.76 -2.64 -1.13
N ASN A 80 -18.81 -3.90 -1.54
CA ASN A 80 -19.92 -4.83 -1.26
C ASN A 80 -19.77 -5.59 0.07
N THR A 81 -18.57 -5.68 0.66
CA THR A 81 -18.40 -6.25 1.99
C THR A 81 -19.03 -5.34 3.05
N GLU A 82 -20.03 -5.85 3.77
CA GLU A 82 -20.71 -5.09 4.84
C GLU A 82 -19.91 -5.07 6.15
N SER A 83 -19.26 -6.19 6.49
CA SER A 83 -18.45 -6.31 7.71
C SER A 83 -17.21 -5.42 7.65
N THR A 84 -17.11 -4.45 8.56
CA THR A 84 -15.93 -3.58 8.70
C THR A 84 -14.67 -4.38 9.00
N GLU A 85 -14.78 -5.45 9.78
CA GLU A 85 -13.64 -6.31 10.15
C GLU A 85 -13.12 -7.07 8.93
N GLU A 86 -14.01 -7.70 8.17
CA GLU A 86 -13.65 -8.44 6.95
C GLU A 86 -13.06 -7.50 5.90
N LYS A 87 -13.70 -6.34 5.70
CA LYS A 87 -13.22 -5.29 4.79
C LYS A 87 -11.82 -4.83 5.16
N THR A 88 -11.56 -4.60 6.44
CA THR A 88 -10.24 -4.21 6.95
C THR A 88 -9.21 -5.31 6.72
N GLY A 89 -9.60 -6.58 6.93
CA GLY A 89 -8.76 -7.74 6.64
C GLY A 89 -8.36 -7.83 5.17
N LEU A 90 -9.31 -7.68 4.25
CA LEU A 90 -9.07 -7.67 2.80
C LEU A 90 -8.11 -6.54 2.39
N ILE A 91 -8.37 -5.32 2.86
CA ILE A 91 -7.53 -4.15 2.53
C ILE A 91 -6.10 -4.33 3.04
N LYS A 92 -5.93 -4.81 4.29
CA LYS A 92 -4.60 -5.06 4.85
C LYS A 92 -3.86 -6.15 4.08
N TYR A 93 -4.56 -7.21 3.68
CA TYR A 93 -3.96 -8.27 2.88
C TYR A 93 -3.49 -7.76 1.51
N ALA A 94 -4.30 -6.95 0.82
CA ALA A 94 -3.91 -6.32 -0.45
C ALA A 94 -2.73 -5.36 -0.28
N LEU A 95 -2.68 -4.60 0.84
CA LEU A 95 -1.54 -3.74 1.16
C LEU A 95 -0.27 -4.56 1.40
N ASP A 96 -0.35 -5.67 2.14
CA ASP A 96 0.82 -6.54 2.39
C ASP A 96 1.36 -7.12 1.08
N LEU A 97 0.48 -7.53 0.15
CA LEU A 97 0.89 -7.96 -1.20
C LEU A 97 1.58 -6.83 -1.98
N ALA A 98 1.06 -5.60 -1.92
CA ALA A 98 1.69 -4.45 -2.56
C ALA A 98 3.05 -4.10 -1.92
N LYS A 99 3.18 -4.23 -0.60
CA LYS A 99 4.46 -4.06 0.12
C LYS A 99 5.45 -5.16 -0.27
N LEU A 100 4.99 -6.40 -0.40
CA LEU A 100 5.82 -7.53 -0.81
C LEU A 100 6.37 -7.32 -2.23
N SER A 101 5.53 -6.87 -3.18
CA SER A 101 5.96 -6.62 -4.56
C SER A 101 7.02 -5.52 -4.68
N GLN A 102 7.03 -4.56 -3.76
CA GLN A 102 8.03 -3.50 -3.67
C GLN A 102 9.20 -3.83 -2.72
N ASN A 103 9.29 -5.08 -2.22
CA ASN A 103 10.30 -5.49 -1.25
C ASN A 103 10.32 -4.57 0.01
N LEU A 104 9.15 -4.15 0.46
CA LEU A 104 8.90 -3.33 1.66
C LEU A 104 8.43 -4.18 2.84
N LEU A 105 7.88 -5.37 2.60
CA LEU A 105 7.42 -6.28 3.65
C LEU A 105 8.59 -7.14 4.16
N LYS A 106 9.04 -6.91 5.39
CA LYS A 106 10.25 -7.54 5.96
C LYS A 106 10.12 -7.87 7.44
N GLY A 107 11.03 -8.70 7.94
CA GLY A 107 11.13 -9.02 9.37
C GLY A 107 9.86 -9.66 9.90
N LYS A 108 9.38 -9.18 11.04
CA LYS A 108 8.17 -9.71 11.69
C LYS A 108 6.93 -9.60 10.80
N ASP A 109 6.75 -8.46 10.11
CA ASP A 109 5.57 -8.23 9.28
C ASP A 109 5.46 -9.24 8.13
N LEU A 110 6.60 -9.64 7.55
CA LEU A 110 6.65 -10.69 6.54
C LEU A 110 6.27 -12.06 7.12
N THR A 111 6.81 -12.41 8.28
CA THR A 111 6.46 -13.67 8.97
C THR A 111 4.97 -13.72 9.29
N ASP A 112 4.42 -12.65 9.85
CA ASP A 112 3.00 -12.55 10.21
C ASP A 112 2.11 -12.64 8.97
N PHE A 113 2.51 -12.02 7.85
CA PHE A 113 1.81 -12.12 6.57
C PHE A 113 1.81 -13.55 6.00
N ILE A 114 2.95 -14.24 6.04
CA ILE A 114 3.05 -15.63 5.58
C ILE A 114 2.14 -16.53 6.42
N GLN A 115 2.14 -16.37 7.75
CA GLN A 115 1.29 -17.15 8.63
C GLN A 115 -0.21 -16.91 8.34
N ARG A 116 -0.63 -15.65 8.19
CA ARG A 116 -2.01 -15.32 7.78
C ARG A 116 -2.36 -15.91 6.41
N SER A 117 -1.43 -15.87 5.46
CA SER A 117 -1.64 -16.43 4.12
C SER A 117 -1.90 -17.94 4.18
N TYR A 118 -1.16 -18.68 5.01
CA TYR A 118 -1.43 -20.11 5.22
C TYR A 118 -2.78 -20.37 5.89
N GLN A 119 -3.19 -19.56 6.86
CA GLN A 119 -4.51 -19.68 7.49
C GLN A 119 -5.64 -19.44 6.47
N ASN A 120 -5.47 -18.45 5.60
CA ASN A 120 -6.45 -18.13 4.56
C ASN A 120 -6.58 -19.23 3.50
N LEU A 121 -5.51 -20.01 3.24
CA LEU A 121 -5.59 -21.17 2.35
C LEU A 121 -6.43 -22.31 2.95
N ASN A 122 -6.40 -22.47 4.27
CA ASN A 122 -7.10 -23.55 4.98
C ASN A 122 -8.56 -23.22 5.32
N ASN A 123 -8.99 -21.97 5.13
CA ASN A 123 -10.36 -21.52 5.39
C ASN A 123 -11.25 -21.53 4.13
N LYS A 124 -10.85 -22.27 3.08
CA LYS A 124 -11.66 -22.52 1.87
C LYS A 124 -12.37 -23.86 1.91
#